data_AF-A0A7W6BU62-F1
#
_entry.id   AF-A0A7W6BU62-F1
#
_cell.length_a   1.000
_cell.length_b   1.000
_cell.length_c   1.000
_cell.angle_alpha   90.00
_cell.angle_beta   90.00
_cell.angle_gamma   90.00
#
_symmetry.space_group_name_H-M   'P 1'
#
loop_
_entity.id
_entity.type
_entity.pdbx_description
1 polymer ?
#
loop_
_entity_poly.entity_id
_entity_poly.type
_entity_poly.pdbx_seq_one_letter_code
_entity_poly.pdbx_strand_id
1 'polypeptide(L)' 'MAVLEAVMFAVHSIHAPAVEIDETGTYTIDGTTRIKLGEPLFTAETCDEAERLRHERIDHARR' A
#
# COMPACT_ATOMS: atom_id res chain seq x y z
N MET A 1 23.64 3.83 12.59
CA MET A 1 22.27 3.54 13.08
C MET A 1 21.39 3.44 11.85
N ALA A 2 21.08 2.23 11.39
CA ALA A 2 20.13 2.07 10.30
C ALA A 2 18.75 2.37 10.87
N VAL A 3 18.12 3.43 10.39
CA VAL A 3 16.69 3.64 10.63
C VAL A 3 16.03 2.46 9.92
N LEU A 4 15.45 1.54 10.67
CA LEU A 4 14.49 0.59 10.11
C LEU A 4 13.34 1.47 9.67
N GLU A 5 13.35 1.92 8.41
CA GLU A 5 12.18 2.58 7.83
C GLU A 5 11.03 1.60 8.04
N ALA A 6 10.01 2.01 8.79
CA ALA A 6 8.85 1.16 9.03
C ALA A 6 8.15 0.94 7.69
N VAL A 7 8.45 -0.20 7.06
CA VAL A 7 7.88 -0.57 5.77
C VAL A 7 6.41 -0.88 5.99
N MET A 8 5.52 -0.12 5.33
CA MET A 8 4.09 -0.35 5.34
C MET A 8 3.59 -0.59 3.92
N PHE A 9 2.52 -1.37 3.77
CA PHE A 9 1.87 -1.62 2.50
C PHE A 9 0.54 -0.88 2.44
N ALA A 10 0.30 -0.15 1.37
CA ALA A 10 -0.89 0.65 1.18
C ALA A 10 -1.67 0.20 -0.05
N VAL A 11 -3.00 0.22 0.07
CA VAL A 11 -3.91 0.02 -1.06
C VAL A 11 -4.63 1.32 -1.33
N HIS A 12 -4.26 1.98 -2.43
CA HIS A 12 -4.89 3.24 -2.86
C HIS A 12 -6.11 3.02 -3.76
N SER A 13 -6.24 1.83 -4.35
CA SER A 13 -7.37 1.46 -5.19
C SER A 13 -7.58 -0.04 -5.11
N ILE A 14 -8.85 -0.47 -5.05
CA ILE A 14 -9.18 -1.90 -5.12
C ILE A 14 -8.78 -2.52 -6.47
N HIS A 15 -8.62 -1.70 -7.51
CA HIS A 15 -8.23 -2.15 -8.84
C HIS A 15 -6.71 -2.18 -9.05
N ALA A 16 -5.92 -1.62 -8.13
CA ALA A 16 -4.47 -1.64 -8.16
C ALA A 16 -3.93 -2.55 -7.04
N PRO A 17 -2.77 -3.20 -7.23
CA PRO A 17 -2.15 -3.98 -6.16
C PRO A 17 -1.72 -3.10 -4.99
N ALA A 18 -1.48 -3.73 -3.84
CA ALA A 18 -0.83 -3.12 -2.70
C ALA A 18 0.59 -2.68 -3.08
N VAL A 19 1.00 -1.50 -2.61
CA VAL A 19 2.33 -0.94 -2.86
C VAL A 19 3.02 -0.65 -1.54
N GLU A 20 4.33 -0.82 -1.52
CA GLU A 20 5.18 -0.47 -0.39
C GLU A 20 5.29 1.06 -0.28
N ILE A 21 4.97 1.61 0.89
CA ILE A 21 5.07 3.04 1.19
C ILE A 21 5.99 3.29 2.37
N ASP A 22 6.66 4.45 2.34
CA ASP A 22 7.38 4.98 3.49
C ASP A 22 6.43 5.62 4.53
N GLU A 23 6.98 6.04 5.67
CA GLU A 23 6.24 6.71 6.75
C GLU A 23 5.53 8.00 6.30
N THR A 24 5.91 8.55 5.14
CA THR A 24 5.29 9.76 4.56
C THR A 24 4.15 9.43 3.58
N GLY A 25 3.87 8.14 3.36
CA GLY A 25 2.87 7.67 2.41
C GLY A 25 3.34 7.73 0.95
N THR A 26 4.66 7.75 0.73
CA THR A 26 5.25 7.82 -0.61
C THR A 26 5.76 6.44 -0.99
N TYR A 27 5.38 5.95 -2.18
CA TYR A 27 5.95 4.71 -2.73
C TYR A 27 7.04 5.03 -3.75
N THR A 28 8.01 4.12 -3.85
CA THR A 28 9.14 4.27 -4.78
C THR A 28 9.03 3.25 -5.91
N ILE A 29 9.02 3.74 -7.15
CA ILE A 29 9.16 2.92 -8.36
C ILE A 29 10.63 2.92 -8.79
N ASP A 30 11.16 1.73 -9.12
CA ASP A 30 12.52 1.53 -9.65
C ASP A 30 13.63 2.10 -8.75
N GLY A 31 13.38 2.21 -7.44
CA GLY A 31 14.33 2.74 -6.46
C GLY A 31 14.67 4.23 -6.60
N THR A 32 14.07 4.94 -7.57
CA THR A 32 14.46 6.31 -7.94
C THR A 32 13.27 7.26 -7.97
N THR A 33 12.10 6.79 -8.40
CA THR A 33 10.93 7.65 -8.60
C THR A 33 10.02 7.57 -7.39
N ARG A 34 9.98 8.63 -6.60
CA ARG A 34 9.06 8.78 -5.46
C ARG A 34 7.73 9.37 -5.91
N ILE A 35 6.64 8.66 -5.65
CA ILE A 35 5.29 9.10 -6.02
C ILE A 35 4.45 9.18 -4.76
N LYS A 36 3.92 10.38 -4.51
CA LYS A 36 2.95 10.60 -3.44
C LYS A 36 1.57 10.29 -3.98
N LEU A 37 1.02 9.16 -3.58
CA LEU A 37 -0.39 8.86 -3.82
C LEU A 37 -1.25 9.58 -2.77
N GLY A 38 -2.53 9.78 -3.10
CA GLY A 38 -3.50 10.32 -2.15
C GLY A 38 -3.70 9.41 -0.93
N GLU A 39 -4.67 9.73 -0.08
CA GLU A 39 -4.95 8.94 1.12
C GLU A 39 -5.27 7.47 0.75
N PRO A 40 -4.58 6.48 1.35
CA PRO A 40 -4.84 5.08 1.08
C PRO A 40 -6.20 4.66 1.64
N LEU A 41 -6.84 3.66 1.01
CA LEU A 41 -8.08 3.09 1.53
C LEU A 41 -7.87 2.35 2.85
N PHE A 42 -6.70 1.74 2.99
CA PHE A 42 -6.19 1.09 4.20
C PHE A 42 -4.70 0.78 4.01
N THR A 43 -4.02 0.58 5.14
CA THR A 43 -2.61 0.21 5.23
C THR A 43 -2.48 -1.08 6.04
N ALA A 44 -1.41 -1.85 5.77
CA ALA A 44 -1.07 -3.04 6.52
C ALA A 44 0.45 -3.15 6.71
N GLU A 45 0.89 -3.95 7.68
CA GLU A 45 2.32 -4.18 7.94
C GLU A 45 2.92 -5.18 6.94
N THR A 46 2.07 -5.96 6.26
CA THR A 46 2.51 -6.98 5.29
C THR A 46 1.75 -6.86 3.97
N CYS A 47 2.43 -7.23 2.88
CA CYS A 47 1.85 -7.23 1.54
C CYS A 47 0.64 -8.18 1.45
N ASP A 48 0.76 -9.38 2.03
CA ASP A 48 -0.30 -10.39 2.01
C ASP A 48 -1.57 -9.90 2.72
N GLU A 49 -1.42 -9.18 3.83
CA GLU A 49 -2.55 -8.61 4.55
C GLU A 49 -3.22 -7.48 3.76
N ALA A 50 -2.41 -6.57 3.18
CA ALA A 50 -2.91 -5.51 2.31
C ALA A 50 -3.68 -6.08 1.10
N GLU A 51 -3.14 -7.11 0.46
CA GLU A 51 -3.79 -7.79 -0.66
C GLU A 51 -5.05 -8.53 -0.24
N ARG A 52 -5.06 -9.18 0.93
CA ARG A 52 -6.28 -9.82 1.45
C ARG A 52 -7.40 -8.79 1.66
N LEU A 53 -7.10 -7.68 2.33
CA LEU A 53 -8.07 -6.60 2.55
C LEU A 53 -8.59 -6.00 1.23
N ARG A 54 -7.71 -5.90 0.22
CA ARG A 54 -8.09 -5.48 -1.13
C ARG A 54 -9.08 -6.44 -1.76
N HIS A 55 -8.81 -7.74 -1.73
CA HIS A 55 -9.71 -8.75 -2.29
C HIS A 55 -11.07 -8.79 -1.58
N GLU A 56 -11.09 -8.70 -0.25
CA GLU A 56 -12.32 -8.61 0.53
C GLU A 56 -13.18 -7.42 0.11
N ARG A 57 -12.55 -6.25 -0.13
CA ARG A 57 -13.26 -5.07 -0.65
C ARG A 57 -13.79 -5.26 -2.07
N ILE A 58 -13.02 -5.89 -2.96
CA ILE A 58 -13.47 -6.19 -4.33
C ILE A 58 -14.73 -7.06 -4.28
N ASP A 59 -14.73 -8.09 -3.44
CA ASP A 59 -15.86 -9.01 -3.33
C ASP A 59 -17.09 -8.36 -2.71
N HIS A 60 -16.90 -7.42 -1.78
CA HIS A 60 -17.98 -6.60 -1.24
C HIS A 60 -18.56 -5.64 -2.29
N ALA A 61 -17.72 -5.03 -3.13
CA ALA A 61 -18.16 -4.08 -4.16
C ALA A 61 -18.92 -4.75 -5.34
N ARG A 62 -18.84 -6.08 -5.45
CA ARG A 62 -19.51 -6.87 -6.50
C ARG A 62 -20.91 -7.39 -6.11
N ARG A 63 -21.34 -7.19 -4.86
CA ARG A 63 -22.70 -7.53 -4.39
C ARG A 63 -23.61 -6.32 -4.47
#